data_AF-A0A382JZW1-F1
#
_entry.id   AF-A0A382JZW1-F1
#
_cell.length_a   1.000
_cell.length_b   1.000
_cell.length_c   1.000
_cell.angle_alpha   90.00
_cell.angle_beta   90.00
_cell.angle_gamma   90.00
#
_symmetry.space_group_name_H-M   'P 1'
#
loop_
_entity.id
_entity.type
_entity.pdbx_description
1 polymer ?
#
loop_
_entity_poly.entity_id
_entity_poly.type
_entity_poly.pdbx_seq_one_letter_code
_entity_poly.pdbx_strand_id
1 'polypeptide(L)'
;QAPAAVSICEPSKHPNWMFSCGKDGTLSPFTDNPISTLRQDLPKVYTLNGALYLAKTDWIQQNRSFLSPETIGYVMPPERSADIDTLLDWEWVELLISKLL
;
A
#
# COMPACT_ATOMS: atom_id res chain seq x y z
N GLN A 1 -21.26 3.38 -11.27
CA GLN A 1 -19.83 3.75 -11.30
C GLN A 1 -19.45 4.24 -9.92
N ALA A 2 -18.27 3.87 -9.41
CA ALA A 2 -17.81 4.33 -8.09
C ALA A 2 -17.54 5.85 -8.11
N PRO A 3 -17.84 6.58 -7.02
CA PRO A 3 -17.61 8.02 -6.95
C PRO A 3 -16.15 8.40 -6.67
N ALA A 4 -15.34 7.46 -6.17
CA ALA A 4 -13.91 7.64 -5.89
C ALA A 4 -13.10 6.37 -6.18
N ALA A 5 -11.84 6.57 -6.56
CA ALA A 5 -10.85 5.52 -6.76
C ALA A 5 -9.47 5.98 -6.26
N VAL A 6 -8.72 5.06 -5.67
CA VAL A 6 -7.34 5.29 -5.20
C VAL A 6 -6.43 4.18 -5.71
N SER A 7 -5.19 4.51 -6.06
CA SER A 7 -4.23 3.48 -6.45
C SER A 7 -3.69 2.72 -5.24
N ILE A 8 -3.56 1.41 -5.42
CA ILE A 8 -3.12 0.47 -4.40
C ILE A 8 -2.09 -0.50 -4.96
N CYS A 9 -1.22 -1.02 -4.09
CA CYS A 9 -0.23 -2.04 -4.44
C CYS A 9 -0.23 -3.14 -3.37
N GLU A 10 0.08 -4.38 -3.75
CA GLU A 10 0.37 -5.41 -2.74
C GLU A 10 1.65 -5.00 -1.97
N PRO A 11 1.66 -5.05 -0.63
CA PRO A 11 2.84 -4.63 0.12
C PRO A 11 3.98 -5.64 -0.04
N SER A 12 5.22 -5.17 0.07
CA SER A 12 6.41 -6.06 0.02
C SER A 12 6.40 -7.10 1.16
N LYS A 13 5.86 -6.73 2.33
CA LYS A 13 5.66 -7.61 3.50
C LYS A 13 4.19 -7.60 3.93
N HIS A 14 3.63 -8.78 4.18
CA HIS A 14 2.26 -8.90 4.66
C HIS A 14 2.15 -8.45 6.14
N PRO A 15 1.06 -7.76 6.57
CA PRO A 15 0.85 -7.32 7.96
C PRO A 15 0.93 -8.43 9.01
N ASN A 16 0.64 -9.68 8.64
CA ASN A 16 0.81 -10.87 9.48
C ASN A 16 2.26 -11.11 9.95
N TRP A 17 3.24 -10.52 9.26
CA TRP A 17 4.66 -10.55 9.63
C TRP A 17 5.19 -9.19 10.09
N MET A 18 4.31 -8.28 10.46
CA MET A 18 4.68 -7.03 11.10
C MET A 18 4.61 -7.20 12.61
N PHE A 19 5.53 -6.57 13.33
CA PHE A 19 5.66 -6.66 14.78
C PHE A 19 5.83 -5.26 15.36
N SER A 20 5.24 -5.04 16.54
CA SER A 20 5.63 -3.93 17.40
C SER A 20 6.89 -4.32 18.17
N CYS A 21 7.81 -3.37 18.36
CA CYS A 21 9.01 -3.57 19.15
C CYS A 21 8.91 -2.72 20.42
N GLY A 22 8.87 -3.39 21.58
CA GLY A 22 8.87 -2.76 22.88
C GLY A 22 10.19 -2.04 23.18
N LYS A 23 10.19 -1.17 24.19
CA LYS A 23 11.40 -0.44 24.62
C LYS A 23 12.52 -1.36 25.12
N ASP A 24 12.17 -2.55 25.56
CA ASP A 24 13.07 -3.62 26.01
C ASP A 24 13.50 -4.57 24.88
N GLY A 25 13.09 -4.30 23.63
CA GLY A 25 13.40 -5.11 22.46
C GLY A 25 12.48 -6.33 22.28
N THR A 26 11.46 -6.50 23.12
CA THR A 26 10.49 -7.58 22.94
C THR A 26 9.61 -7.32 21.72
N LEU A 27 9.31 -8.39 20.96
CA LEU A 27 8.44 -8.32 19.80
C LEU A 27 7.05 -8.85 20.12
N SER A 28 6.02 -8.11 19.70
CA SER A 28 4.63 -8.56 19.71
C SER A 28 4.03 -8.45 18.30
N PRO A 29 3.21 -9.42 17.86
CA PRO A 29 2.56 -9.36 16.56
C PRO A 29 1.75 -8.07 16.38
N PHE A 30 1.77 -7.50 15.17
CA PHE A 30 0.95 -6.32 14.84
C PHE A 30 -0.53 -6.67 14.68
N THR A 31 -0.85 -7.92 14.33
CA THR A 31 -2.22 -8.41 14.16
C THR A 31 -2.49 -9.55 15.13
N ASP A 32 -3.74 -9.72 15.55
CA ASP A 32 -4.18 -10.84 16.39
C ASP A 32 -4.22 -12.20 15.67
N ASN A 33 -3.95 -12.22 14.35
CA ASN A 33 -3.94 -13.44 13.56
C ASN A 33 -2.70 -14.31 13.88
N PRO A 34 -2.82 -15.65 13.88
CA PRO A 34 -1.68 -16.53 13.96
C PRO A 34 -0.66 -16.22 12.86
N ILE A 35 0.63 -16.25 13.21
CA ILE A 35 1.71 -16.02 12.24
C ILE A 35 1.74 -17.19 11.26
N SER A 36 1.51 -16.90 9.98
CA SER A 36 1.61 -17.87 8.90
C SER A 36 3.07 -18.15 8.55
N THR A 37 3.35 -19.37 8.11
CA THR A 37 4.66 -19.76 7.56
C THR A 37 4.75 -19.49 6.06
N LEU A 38 3.60 -19.42 5.36
CA LEU A 38 3.52 -19.35 3.90
C LEU A 38 2.73 -18.12 3.45
N ARG A 39 3.26 -17.38 2.47
CA ARG A 39 2.63 -16.16 1.95
C ARG A 39 1.37 -16.45 1.17
N GLN A 40 1.41 -17.51 0.37
CA GLN A 40 0.33 -17.88 -0.54
C GLN A 40 -0.94 -18.31 0.19
N ASP A 41 -0.84 -18.67 1.46
CA ASP A 41 -1.98 -19.07 2.31
C ASP A 41 -2.65 -17.86 2.98
N LEU A 42 -2.00 -16.69 2.96
CA LEU A 42 -2.54 -15.46 3.51
C LEU A 42 -3.47 -14.77 2.49
N PRO A 43 -4.54 -14.10 2.96
CA PRO A 43 -5.37 -13.30 2.07
C PRO A 43 -4.56 -12.19 1.42
N LYS A 44 -4.90 -11.85 0.19
CA LYS A 44 -4.31 -10.67 -0.45
C LYS A 44 -4.76 -9.42 0.28
N VAL A 45 -3.79 -8.54 0.55
CA VAL A 45 -4.00 -7.22 1.14
C VAL A 45 -3.24 -6.21 0.32
N TYR A 46 -3.62 -4.94 0.45
CA TYR A 46 -3.07 -3.85 -0.33
C TYR A 46 -2.83 -2.64 0.54
N THR A 47 -1.85 -1.83 0.14
CA THR A 47 -1.57 -0.51 0.70
C THR A 47 -1.90 0.55 -0.33
N LEU A 48 -2.28 1.74 0.11
CA LEU A 48 -2.26 2.93 -0.76
C LEU A 48 -0.81 3.15 -1.21
N ASN A 49 -0.62 3.48 -2.49
CA ASN A 49 0.72 3.72 -3.04
C ASN A 49 0.97 5.19 -3.41
N GLY A 50 0.05 6.11 -3.08
CA GLY A 50 0.22 7.54 -3.30
C GLY A 50 0.06 8.03 -4.76
N ALA A 51 0.09 7.16 -5.76
CA ALA A 51 0.21 7.56 -7.17
C ALA A 51 -1.05 8.22 -7.77
N LEU A 52 -2.25 7.84 -7.32
CA LEU A 52 -3.53 8.30 -7.88
C LEU A 52 -4.60 8.41 -6.79
N TYR A 53 -5.24 9.57 -6.74
CA TYR A 53 -6.47 9.83 -5.99
C TYR A 53 -7.47 10.50 -6.91
N LEU A 54 -8.56 9.81 -7.23
CA LEU A 54 -9.61 10.27 -8.14
C LEU A 54 -10.95 10.29 -7.42
N ALA A 55 -11.68 11.39 -7.48
CA ALA A 55 -13.02 11.48 -6.93
C ALA A 55 -13.88 12.48 -7.70
N LYS A 56 -15.20 12.28 -7.71
CA LYS A 56 -16.14 13.33 -8.15
C LYS A 56 -16.06 14.52 -7.20
N THR A 57 -16.09 15.73 -7.76
CA THR A 57 -15.86 16.98 -7.00
C THR A 57 -16.91 17.21 -5.91
N ASP A 58 -18.19 16.98 -6.20
CA ASP A 58 -19.28 17.06 -5.24
C ASP A 58 -19.14 16.03 -4.11
N TRP A 59 -18.77 14.80 -4.47
CA TRP A 59 -18.58 13.71 -3.52
C TRP A 59 -17.42 13.99 -2.55
N ILE A 60 -16.25 14.41 -3.03
CA ILE A 60 -15.08 14.70 -2.15
C ILE A 60 -15.33 15.91 -1.24
N GLN A 61 -16.09 16.90 -1.70
CA GLN A 61 -16.49 18.05 -0.87
C GLN A 61 -17.40 17.64 0.30
N GLN A 62 -18.27 16.65 0.08
CA GLN A 62 -19.16 16.13 1.12
C GLN A 62 -18.43 15.16 2.05
N ASN A 63 -17.69 14.19 1.50
CA ASN A 63 -17.05 13.11 2.25
C ASN A 63 -15.76 13.54 2.97
N ARG A 64 -15.11 14.63 2.51
CA ARG A 64 -13.85 15.18 3.10
C ARG A 64 -12.69 14.17 3.20
N SER A 65 -12.77 13.07 2.45
CA SER A 65 -11.80 11.99 2.40
C SER A 65 -11.90 11.27 1.07
N PHE A 66 -10.78 10.83 0.51
CA PHE A 66 -10.75 9.93 -0.65
C PHE A 66 -11.06 8.48 -0.28
N LEU A 67 -11.11 8.15 1.02
CA LEU A 67 -11.42 6.82 1.53
C LEU A 67 -12.81 6.80 2.14
N SER A 68 -13.60 5.86 1.67
CA SER A 68 -14.96 5.54 2.13
C SER A 68 -15.29 4.10 1.74
N PRO A 69 -16.40 3.53 2.25
CA PRO A 69 -16.92 2.25 1.75
C PRO A 69 -17.27 2.24 0.25
N GLU A 70 -17.42 3.40 -0.38
CA GLU A 70 -17.70 3.54 -1.82
C GLU A 70 -16.42 3.65 -2.68
N THR A 71 -15.25 3.75 -2.05
CA THR A 71 -13.97 3.93 -2.74
C THR A 71 -13.46 2.60 -3.28
N ILE A 72 -13.08 2.57 -4.56
CA ILE A 72 -12.48 1.39 -5.18
C ILE A 72 -10.95 1.51 -5.28
N GLY A 73 -10.27 0.37 -5.24
CA GLY A 73 -8.82 0.29 -5.43
C GLY A 73 -8.43 0.05 -6.89
N TYR A 74 -7.52 0.86 -7.43
CA TYR A 74 -6.85 0.61 -8.70
C TYR A 74 -5.51 -0.07 -8.45
N VAL A 75 -5.44 -1.38 -8.69
CA VAL A 75 -4.23 -2.17 -8.43
C VAL A 75 -3.13 -1.81 -9.42
N MET A 76 -1.99 -1.39 -8.90
CA MET A 76 -0.76 -1.12 -9.65
C MET A 76 0.31 -2.15 -9.28
N PRO A 77 1.19 -2.51 -10.23
CA PRO A 77 2.30 -3.41 -9.93
C PRO A 77 3.40 -2.67 -9.14
N PRO A 78 4.26 -3.40 -8.38
CA PRO A 78 5.28 -2.80 -7.52
C PRO A 78 6.25 -1.86 -8.24
N GLU A 79 6.67 -2.21 -9.45
CA GLU A 79 7.59 -1.41 -10.26
C GLU A 79 7.01 -0.06 -10.71
N ARG A 80 5.68 0.11 -10.62
CA ARG A 80 4.99 1.40 -10.86
C ARG A 80 4.44 2.04 -9.59
N SER A 81 4.83 1.52 -8.42
CA SER A 81 4.31 1.94 -7.11
C SER A 81 5.44 2.39 -6.17
N ALA A 82 6.58 2.80 -6.72
CA ALA A 82 7.70 3.33 -5.94
C ALA A 82 7.33 4.73 -5.40
N ASP A 83 7.60 4.94 -4.11
CA ASP A 83 7.52 6.24 -3.43
C ASP A 83 8.94 6.72 -3.16
N ILE A 84 9.22 8.00 -3.43
CA ILE A 84 10.59 8.53 -3.40
C ILE A 84 10.74 9.45 -2.18
N ASP A 85 11.20 8.86 -1.07
CA ASP A 85 11.50 9.60 0.17
C ASP A 85 12.99 9.85 0.36
N THR A 86 13.84 9.01 -0.25
CA THR A 86 15.29 9.01 -0.09
C THR A 86 16.03 8.98 -1.43
N LEU A 87 17.33 9.31 -1.39
CA LEU A 87 18.19 9.17 -2.57
C LEU A 87 18.30 7.72 -3.06
N LEU A 88 18.21 6.74 -2.16
CA LEU A 88 18.23 5.33 -2.53
C LEU A 88 16.97 4.96 -3.33
N ASP A 89 15.81 5.52 -2.97
CA ASP A 89 14.57 5.30 -3.72
C ASP A 89 14.66 5.89 -5.13
N TRP A 90 15.30 7.06 -5.26
CA TRP A 90 15.57 7.69 -6.54
C TRP A 90 16.44 6.80 -7.45
N GLU A 91 17.59 6.33 -6.93
CA GLU A 91 18.48 5.42 -7.66
C GLU A 91 17.76 4.13 -8.07
N TRP A 92 16.88 3.61 -7.21
CA TRP A 92 16.08 2.43 -7.50
C TRP A 92 15.10 2.66 -8.64
N VAL A 93 14.40 3.80 -8.66
CA VAL A 93 13.47 4.15 -9.74
C VAL A 93 14.21 4.33 -11.08
N GLU A 94 15.36 5.00 -11.08
CA GLU A 94 16.22 5.13 -12.27
C GLU A 94 16.61 3.74 -12.82
N LEU A 95 17.01 2.80 -11.94
CA LEU A 95 17.31 1.43 -12.36
C LEU A 95 16.08 0.74 -12.97
N LEU A 96 14.90 0.87 -12.36
CA LEU A 96 13.67 0.29 -12.89
C LEU A 96 13.33 0.84 -14.28
N ILE A 97 13.42 2.16 -14.46
CA ILE A 97 13.18 2.83 -15.74
C ILE A 97 14.17 2.33 -16.80
N SER A 98 15.45 2.17 -16.45
CA SER A 98 16.48 1.69 -17.38
C SER A 98 16.25 0.27 -17.91
N LYS A 99 15.44 -0.54 -17.22
CA LYS A 99 15.08 -1.91 -17.65
C LYS A 99 13.75 -1.98 -18.41
N LEU A 100 12.96 -0.91 -18.36
CA LEU A 100 11.67 -0.81 -19.05
C LEU A 100 11.79 -0.17 -20.44
N LEU A 101 12.91 0.53 -20.70
CA LEU A 101 13.33 1.07 -22.00
C LEU A 101 14.26 0.07 -22.72
#